data_AF-A0A074Z7V1-F1
#
_entry.id   AF-A0A074Z7V1-F1
#
_cell.length_a   1.000
_cell.length_b   1.000
_cell.length_c   1.000
_cell.angle_alpha   90.00
_cell.angle_beta   90.00
_cell.angle_gamma   90.00
#
_symmetry.space_group_name_H-M   'P 1'
#
loop_
_entity.id
_entity.type
_entity.pdbx_description
1 polymer ?
#
loop_
_entity_poly.entity_id
_entity_poly.type
_entity_poly.pdbx_seq_one_letter_code
_entity_poly.pdbx_strand_id
1 'polypeptide(L)'
;MLWIRYVDDTFVIMKRDSVHDAHELLNTTFGDIKSTIELERNSRLPFVDVLVNIKMDGILETRLYRKETHTDQILNYNNNHLINHKKSCAQTLFKREETHCSTTELRKKEGIHLFRVFQNNGSPRHSVKRSSKKTSQPQQQQERANRRSSKCVRNLRKELIDQFYLNSEKNINAIGGDSCVNVIPKS
;
A
#
# COMPACT_ATOMS: atom_id res chain seq x y z
N MET A 1 0.73 8.37 20.35
CA MET A 1 1.22 7.08 19.84
C MET A 1 0.22 6.58 18.82
N LEU A 2 0.68 6.29 17.60
CA LEU A 2 -0.13 5.68 16.55
C LEU A 2 0.22 4.20 16.47
N TRP A 3 -0.77 3.33 16.29
CA TRP A 3 -0.59 1.89 16.09
C TRP A 3 -1.53 1.42 14.99
N ILE A 4 -0.98 0.90 13.89
CA ILE A 4 -1.77 0.36 12.79
C ILE A 4 -1.22 -1.01 12.38
N ARG A 5 -2.12 -2.00 12.32
CA ARG A 5 -1.77 -3.38 11.99
C ARG A 5 -2.33 -3.78 10.63
N TYR A 6 -1.49 -4.44 9.81
CA TYR A 6 -1.87 -5.08 8.56
C TYR A 6 -1.41 -6.53 8.58
N VAL A 7 -2.36 -7.46 8.73
CA VAL A 7 -2.07 -8.90 8.91
C VAL A 7 -1.10 -9.10 10.08
N ASP A 8 0.17 -9.36 9.79
CA ASP A 8 1.23 -9.56 10.79
C ASP A 8 2.10 -8.32 10.99
N ASP A 9 2.17 -7.43 10.01
CA ASP A 9 3.01 -6.22 10.06
C ASP A 9 2.31 -5.11 10.84
N THR A 10 3.08 -4.35 11.64
CA THR A 10 2.53 -3.26 12.46
C THR A 10 3.33 -1.98 12.30
N PHE A 11 2.69 -0.92 11.80
CA PHE A 11 3.23 0.43 11.74
C PHE A 11 2.95 1.17 13.05
N VAL A 12 3.99 1.72 13.67
CA VAL A 12 3.88 2.44 14.95
C VAL A 12 4.59 3.78 14.86
N ILE A 13 3.97 4.83 15.40
CA ILE A 13 4.64 6.13 15.64
C ILE A 13 4.76 6.31 17.15
N MET A 14 6.00 6.39 17.62
CA MET A 14 6.32 6.53 19.04
C MET A 14 7.60 7.34 19.24
N LYS A 15 7.87 7.75 20.48
CA LYS A 15 9.11 8.47 20.83
C LYS A 15 10.32 7.63 20.47
N ARG A 16 11.31 8.26 19.81
CA ARG A 16 12.54 7.62 19.35
C ARG A 16 13.25 6.85 20.47
N ASP A 17 13.36 7.48 21.63
CA ASP A 17 14.09 6.92 22.77
C ASP A 17 13.36 5.74 23.41
N SER A 18 12.05 5.58 23.17
CA SER A 18 11.24 4.48 23.71
C SER A 18 11.17 3.26 22.78
N VAL A 19 11.73 3.35 21.57
CA VAL A 19 11.62 2.27 20.57
C VAL A 19 12.32 1.00 21.05
N HIS A 20 13.50 1.12 21.65
CA HIS A 20 14.28 -0.02 22.12
C HIS A 20 13.58 -0.74 23.27
N ASP A 21 13.19 0.00 24.31
CA ASP A 21 12.50 -0.55 25.48
C ASP A 21 11.20 -1.25 25.10
N ALA A 22 10.43 -0.67 24.17
CA ALA A 22 9.19 -1.29 23.70
C ALA A 22 9.45 -2.58 22.91
N HIS A 23 10.52 -2.64 22.13
CA HIS A 23 10.89 -3.84 21.38
C HIS A 23 11.37 -4.96 22.30
N GLU A 24 12.17 -4.62 23.31
CA GLU A 24 12.59 -5.58 24.34
C GLU A 24 11.38 -6.10 25.12
N LEU A 25 10.47 -5.21 25.53
CA LEU A 25 9.24 -5.60 26.21
C LEU A 25 8.39 -6.54 25.35
N LEU A 26 8.21 -6.24 24.06
CA LEU A 26 7.47 -7.11 23.14
C LEU A 26 8.10 -8.51 23.04
N ASN A 27 9.43 -8.58 22.96
CA ASN A 27 10.16 -9.85 22.84
C ASN A 27 10.25 -10.64 24.15
N THR A 28 10.14 -10.00 25.30
CA THR A 28 10.18 -10.67 26.61
C THR A 28 8.80 -11.13 27.05
N THR A 29 7.75 -10.37 26.71
CA THR A 29 6.36 -10.68 27.07
C THR A 29 5.86 -11.95 26.37
N PHE A 30 6.24 -12.15 25.10
CA PHE A 30 5.83 -13.31 24.31
C PHE A 30 7.05 -14.21 24.05
N GLY A 31 7.19 -15.26 24.84
CA GLY A 31 8.29 -16.21 24.74
C GLY A 31 8.36 -16.90 23.36
N ASP A 32 7.20 -17.25 22.82
CA ASP A 32 7.04 -18.08 21.62
C ASP A 32 7.15 -17.31 20.31
N ILE A 33 7.01 -15.97 20.34
CA ILE A 33 7.03 -15.13 19.13
C ILE A 33 8.01 -14.00 19.36
N LYS A 34 9.07 -13.95 18.55
CA LYS A 34 9.99 -12.81 18.51
C LYS A 34 9.56 -11.85 17.42
N SER A 35 9.77 -10.56 17.63
CA SER A 35 9.56 -9.53 16.60
C SER A 35 10.88 -8.89 16.21
N THR A 36 10.97 -8.40 14.99
CA THR A 36 11.98 -7.44 14.53
C THR A 36 11.35 -6.07 14.34
N ILE A 37 12.16 -5.03 14.46
CA ILE A 37 11.77 -3.65 14.15
C ILE A 37 12.60 -3.14 12.97
N GLU A 38 11.92 -2.59 11.98
CA GLU A 38 12.51 -1.75 10.95
C GLU A 38 12.29 -0.30 11.34
N LEU A 39 13.39 0.45 11.45
CA LEU A 39 13.38 1.88 11.73
C LEU A 39 13.28 2.66 10.42
N GLU A 40 12.63 3.83 10.48
CA GLU A 40 12.72 4.81 9.41
C GLU A 40 14.19 5.16 9.10
N ARG A 41 14.50 5.35 7.81
CA ARG A 41 15.82 5.79 7.32
C ARG A 41 15.63 6.91 6.32
N ASN A 42 16.36 8.01 6.47
CA ASN A 42 16.22 9.21 5.62
C ASN A 42 14.76 9.68 5.51
N SER A 43 14.04 9.69 6.64
CA SER A 43 12.62 10.02 6.74
C SER A 43 11.71 9.14 5.87
N ARG A 44 12.12 7.89 5.63
CA ARG A 44 11.36 6.92 4.84
C ARG A 44 11.29 5.58 5.54
N LEU A 45 10.12 4.96 5.51
CA LEU A 45 9.89 3.63 6.05
C LEU A 45 9.03 2.82 5.07
N PRO A 46 9.53 1.70 4.52
CA PRO A 46 8.70 0.74 3.84
C PRO A 46 7.68 0.11 4.81
N PHE A 47 6.44 0.00 4.38
CA PHE A 47 5.39 -0.68 5.12
C PHE A 47 4.43 -1.37 4.14
N VAL A 48 4.38 -2.70 4.16
CA VAL A 48 3.60 -3.53 3.24
C VAL A 48 3.85 -3.13 1.78
N ASP A 49 2.87 -2.48 1.14
CA ASP A 49 2.87 -2.09 -0.26
C ASP A 49 3.22 -0.60 -0.48
N VAL A 50 3.53 0.14 0.58
CA VAL A 50 3.83 1.58 0.51
C VAL A 50 5.15 1.97 1.14
N LEU A 51 5.71 3.05 0.62
CA LEU A 51 6.79 3.78 1.24
C LEU A 51 6.18 4.99 1.91
N VAL A 52 6.29 5.04 3.23
CA VAL A 52 5.89 6.19 4.04
C VAL A 52 7.06 7.15 4.09
N ASN A 53 6.85 8.37 3.60
CA ASN A 53 7.79 9.47 3.69
C ASN A 53 7.29 10.47 4.74
N ILE A 54 8.16 10.87 5.66
CA ILE A 54 7.84 11.86 6.69
C ILE A 54 8.38 13.21 6.23
N LYS A 55 7.48 14.17 6.04
CA LYS A 55 7.87 15.54 5.64
C LYS A 55 8.40 16.33 6.83
N MET A 56 9.05 17.46 6.54
CA MET A 56 9.62 18.35 7.58
C MET A 56 8.55 18.93 8.52
N ASP A 57 7.31 19.05 8.06
CA ASP A 57 6.14 19.48 8.82
C ASP A 57 5.48 18.33 9.62
N GLY A 58 6.08 17.14 9.61
CA GLY A 58 5.56 15.94 10.27
C GLY A 58 4.49 15.20 9.48
N ILE A 59 4.04 15.72 8.32
CA ILE A 59 2.99 15.09 7.52
C ILE A 59 3.53 13.82 6.85
N LEU A 60 2.75 12.75 6.91
CA LEU A 60 3.03 11.52 6.21
C LEU A 60 2.59 11.59 4.75
N GLU A 61 3.52 11.31 3.84
CA GLU A 61 3.27 11.15 2.41
C GLU A 61 3.49 9.69 2.02
N THR A 62 2.52 9.07 1.34
CA THR A 62 2.61 7.67 0.94
C THR A 62 2.74 7.55 -0.57
N ARG A 63 3.54 6.58 -1.02
CA ARG A 63 3.66 6.16 -2.42
C ARG A 63 3.83 4.65 -2.49
N LEU A 64 3.57 4.04 -3.64
CA LEU A 64 3.84 2.61 -3.83
C LEU A 64 5.33 2.29 -3.62
N TYR A 65 5.60 1.29 -2.80
CA TYR A 65 6.95 0.77 -2.57
C TYR A 65 7.30 -0.31 -3.60
N ARG A 66 8.54 -0.25 -4.09
CA ARG A 66 9.15 -1.28 -4.92
C ARG A 66 10.50 -1.60 -4.30
N LYS A 67 10.77 -2.88 -4.07
CA LYS A 67 12.09 -3.36 -3.66
C LYS A 67 13.11 -3.08 -4.77
N GLU A 68 14.38 -3.00 -4.42
CA GLU A 68 15.47 -2.79 -5.38
C GLU A 68 15.53 -3.88 -6.45
N THR A 69 15.08 -5.09 -6.12
CA THR A 69 14.99 -6.24 -7.04
C THR A 69 13.74 -6.24 -7.91
N HIS A 70 12.88 -5.21 -7.84
CA HIS A 70 11.67 -5.14 -8.65
C HIS A 70 12.00 -4.92 -10.13
N THR A 71 11.54 -5.83 -10.99
CA THR A 71 11.89 -5.85 -12.42
C THR A 71 10.84 -5.23 -13.33
N ASP A 72 9.76 -4.65 -12.79
CA ASP A 72 8.58 -4.21 -13.55
C ASP A 72 7.98 -5.32 -14.44
N GLN A 73 8.27 -6.59 -14.12
CA GLN A 73 7.64 -7.72 -14.79
C GLN A 73 6.24 -7.92 -14.24
N ILE A 74 5.27 -7.82 -15.13
CA ILE A 74 3.85 -8.06 -14.84
C ILE A 74 3.30 -9.09 -15.82
N LEU A 75 2.01 -9.39 -15.71
CA LEU A 75 1.35 -10.31 -16.62
C LEU A 75 1.48 -9.84 -18.08
N ASN A 76 2.30 -10.53 -18.86
CA ASN A 76 2.53 -10.19 -20.26
C ASN A 76 1.24 -10.33 -21.06
N TYR A 77 0.95 -9.33 -21.89
CA TYR A 77 -0.28 -9.27 -22.66
C TYR A 77 -0.38 -10.36 -23.73
N ASN A 78 0.74 -10.89 -24.21
CA ASN A 78 0.78 -11.90 -25.27
C ASN A 78 0.70 -13.34 -24.74
N ASN A 79 0.83 -13.54 -23.43
CA ASN A 79 0.68 -14.86 -22.82
C ASN A 79 -0.73 -15.42 -23.04
N ASN A 80 -0.90 -16.75 -23.01
CA ASN A 80 -2.18 -17.41 -23.24
C ASN A 80 -3.21 -17.26 -22.08
N HIS A 81 -3.05 -16.26 -21.22
CA HIS A 81 -4.02 -15.97 -20.17
C HIS A 81 -5.26 -15.29 -20.75
N LEU A 82 -6.42 -15.62 -20.17
CA LEU A 82 -7.70 -14.99 -20.49
C LEU A 82 -7.59 -13.47 -20.42
N ILE A 83 -8.21 -12.78 -21.39
CA ILE A 83 -8.16 -11.32 -21.48
C ILE A 83 -8.69 -10.63 -20.21
N ASN A 84 -9.60 -11.27 -19.49
CA ASN A 84 -10.15 -10.74 -18.25
C ASN A 84 -9.11 -10.72 -17.12
N HIS A 85 -8.19 -11.68 -17.06
CA HIS A 85 -7.13 -11.69 -16.04
C HIS A 85 -6.14 -10.56 -16.28
N LYS A 86 -5.76 -10.32 -17.55
CA LYS A 86 -4.92 -9.19 -17.96
C LYS A 86 -5.56 -7.85 -17.63
N LYS A 87 -6.86 -7.71 -17.91
CA LYS A 87 -7.64 -6.52 -17.54
C LYS A 87 -7.70 -6.34 -16.03
N SER A 88 -7.97 -7.41 -15.28
CA SER A 88 -8.04 -7.36 -13.82
C SER A 88 -6.71 -6.94 -13.21
N CYS A 89 -5.59 -7.48 -13.70
CA CYS A 89 -4.24 -7.10 -13.27
C CYS A 89 -4.03 -5.58 -13.45
N ALA A 90 -4.36 -5.04 -14.63
CA ALA A 90 -4.28 -3.60 -14.89
C ALA A 90 -5.16 -2.78 -13.96
N GLN A 91 -6.42 -3.17 -13.80
CA GLN A 91 -7.34 -2.47 -12.91
C GLN A 91 -6.87 -2.47 -11.47
N THR A 92 -6.35 -3.58 -10.98
CA THR A 92 -5.81 -3.68 -9.61
C THR A 92 -4.62 -2.75 -9.41
N LEU A 93 -3.66 -2.69 -10.35
CA LEU A 93 -2.50 -1.80 -10.22
C LEU A 93 -2.88 -0.32 -10.27
N PHE A 94 -3.76 0.09 -11.20
CA PHE A 94 -4.25 1.47 -11.23
C PHE A 94 -5.11 1.81 -10.00
N LYS A 95 -5.86 0.85 -9.43
CA LYS A 95 -6.58 1.10 -8.17
C LYS A 95 -5.64 1.25 -6.98
N ARG A 96 -4.53 0.50 -6.97
CA ARG A 96 -3.48 0.64 -5.96
C ARG A 96 -2.83 2.01 -6.04
N GLU A 97 -2.49 2.49 -7.23
CA GLU A 97 -1.99 3.87 -7.43
C GLU A 97 -2.90 4.93 -6.78
N GLU A 98 -4.20 4.87 -7.05
CA GLU A 98 -5.17 5.82 -6.48
C GLU A 98 -5.24 5.75 -4.94
N THR A 99 -5.23 4.54 -4.39
CA THR A 99 -5.42 4.29 -2.95
C THR A 99 -4.14 4.42 -2.13
N HIS A 100 -2.97 4.17 -2.71
CA HIS A 100 -1.69 4.07 -1.98
C HIS A 100 -0.83 5.33 -2.11
N CYS A 101 -1.10 6.19 -3.10
CA CYS A 101 -0.43 7.47 -3.24
C CYS A 101 -1.26 8.58 -2.60
N SER A 102 -0.71 9.32 -1.65
CA SER A 102 -1.46 10.36 -0.93
C SER A 102 -1.67 11.64 -1.73
N THR A 103 -0.71 12.02 -2.59
CA THR A 103 -0.79 13.27 -3.37
C THR A 103 -1.15 13.02 -4.83
N THR A 104 -1.85 13.99 -5.43
CA THR A 104 -2.18 13.98 -6.87
C THR A 104 -0.94 13.90 -7.76
N GLU A 105 0.17 14.52 -7.35
CA GLU A 105 1.43 14.48 -8.11
C GLU A 105 2.08 13.09 -8.06
N LEU A 106 2.03 12.42 -6.91
CA LEU A 106 2.50 11.03 -6.79
C LEU A 106 1.61 10.07 -7.59
N ARG A 107 0.28 10.24 -7.53
CA ARG A 107 -0.68 9.50 -8.36
C ARG A 107 -0.36 9.63 -9.85
N LYS A 108 -0.18 10.86 -10.35
CA LYS A 108 0.21 11.11 -11.75
C LYS A 108 1.54 10.43 -12.13
N LYS A 109 2.59 10.59 -11.31
CA LYS A 109 3.89 9.96 -11.55
C LYS A 109 3.76 8.44 -11.62
N GLU A 110 3.00 7.86 -10.71
CA GLU A 110 2.74 6.43 -10.66
C GLU A 110 1.92 5.94 -11.84
N GLY A 111 0.87 6.66 -12.23
CA GLY A 111 0.07 6.34 -13.41
C GLY A 111 0.91 6.35 -14.70
N ILE A 112 1.85 7.28 -14.83
CA ILE A 112 2.80 7.32 -15.94
C ILE A 112 3.74 6.10 -15.90
N HIS A 113 4.25 5.74 -14.72
CA HIS A 113 5.07 4.54 -14.53
C HIS A 113 4.32 3.29 -14.95
N LEU A 114 3.13 3.05 -14.39
CA LEU A 114 2.28 1.91 -14.73
C LEU A 114 1.98 1.85 -16.23
N PHE A 115 1.69 2.99 -16.87
CA PHE A 115 1.45 3.02 -18.31
C PHE A 115 2.66 2.53 -19.11
N ARG A 116 3.88 2.89 -18.70
CA ARG A 116 5.13 2.41 -19.29
C ARG A 116 5.34 0.92 -19.03
N VAL A 117 5.15 0.48 -17.79
CA VAL A 117 5.26 -0.94 -17.40
C VAL A 117 4.35 -1.81 -18.25
N PHE A 118 3.07 -1.44 -18.39
CA PHE A 118 2.13 -2.21 -19.22
C PHE A 118 2.53 -2.26 -20.69
N GLN A 119 3.07 -1.17 -21.25
CA GLN A 119 3.56 -1.16 -22.64
C GLN A 119 4.78 -2.07 -22.82
N ASN A 120 5.75 -2.00 -21.90
CA ASN A 120 6.94 -2.83 -21.93
C ASN A 120 6.60 -4.32 -21.80
N ASN A 121 5.48 -4.64 -21.14
CA ASN A 121 4.93 -5.99 -21.01
C ASN A 121 3.92 -6.35 -22.13
N GLY A 122 3.98 -5.65 -23.28
CA GLY A 122 3.26 -5.99 -24.50
C GLY A 122 1.81 -5.52 -24.57
N SER A 123 1.29 -4.78 -23.59
CA SER A 123 -0.11 -4.34 -23.58
C SER A 123 -0.37 -3.21 -24.60
N PRO A 124 -1.41 -3.33 -25.45
CA PRO A 124 -1.81 -2.26 -26.35
C PRO A 124 -2.20 -0.98 -25.60
N ARG A 125 -1.73 0.18 -26.06
CA ARG A 125 -1.98 1.49 -25.43
C ARG A 125 -3.44 1.75 -25.10
N HIS A 126 -4.34 1.42 -26.02
CA HIS A 126 -5.79 1.66 -25.85
C HIS A 126 -6.37 0.80 -24.71
N SER A 127 -5.86 -0.42 -24.52
CA SER A 127 -6.30 -1.33 -23.46
C SER A 127 -5.91 -0.78 -22.08
N VAL A 128 -4.67 -0.31 -21.94
CA VAL A 128 -4.17 0.28 -20.70
C VAL A 128 -4.94 1.56 -20.35
N LYS A 129 -5.17 2.46 -21.32
CA LYS A 129 -5.98 3.67 -21.12
C LYS A 129 -7.39 3.36 -20.63
N ARG A 130 -8.01 2.30 -21.17
CA ARG A 130 -9.35 1.89 -20.76
C ARG A 130 -9.38 1.36 -19.32
N SER A 131 -8.35 0.65 -18.89
CA SER A 131 -8.23 0.15 -17.52
C SER A 131 -8.07 1.29 -16.51
N SER A 132 -7.25 2.31 -16.82
CA SER A 132 -7.08 3.50 -15.98
C SER A 132 -8.40 4.28 -15.79
N LYS A 133 -9.17 4.50 -16.87
CA LYS A 133 -10.45 5.25 -16.80
C LYS A 133 -11.54 4.55 -15.98
N LYS A 134 -11.57 3.22 -15.97
CA LYS A 134 -12.59 2.46 -15.21
C LYS A 134 -12.39 2.58 -13.71
N THR A 135 -11.17 2.87 -13.26
CA THR A 135 -10.86 3.06 -11.84
C THR A 135 -11.44 4.38 -11.32
N SER A 136 -11.55 5.40 -12.18
CA SER A 136 -12.04 6.75 -11.85
C SER A 136 -13.57 6.94 -11.86
N GLN A 137 -14.37 5.89 -12.14
CA GLN A 137 -15.83 6.03 -12.14
C GLN A 137 -16.44 5.82 -10.74
N PRO A 138 -17.45 6.61 -10.34
CA PRO A 138 -18.16 6.43 -9.06
C PRO A 138 -18.73 5.01 -8.93
N GLN A 139 -18.59 4.42 -7.74
CA GLN A 139 -18.87 3.01 -7.41
C GLN A 139 -20.31 2.49 -7.68
N GLN A 140 -21.24 3.31 -8.19
CA GLN A 140 -22.67 2.99 -8.31
C GLN A 140 -23.00 1.89 -9.33
N GLN A 141 -22.17 1.63 -10.34
CA GLN A 141 -22.44 0.56 -11.34
C GLN A 141 -21.85 -0.80 -10.97
N GLN A 142 -20.87 -0.86 -10.06
CA GLN A 142 -20.21 -2.12 -9.69
C GLN A 142 -21.02 -2.92 -8.64
N GLU A 143 -21.91 -2.28 -7.91
CA GLU A 143 -22.79 -2.91 -6.90
C GLU A 143 -23.88 -3.80 -7.50
N ARG A 144 -24.36 -3.49 -8.71
CA ARG A 144 -25.46 -4.25 -9.34
C ARG A 144 -25.03 -5.62 -9.88
N ALA A 145 -23.79 -5.77 -10.33
CA ALA A 145 -23.25 -7.04 -10.82
C ALA A 145 -22.69 -7.94 -9.68
N ASN A 146 -22.38 -7.38 -8.52
CA ASN A 146 -21.70 -8.08 -7.43
C ASN A 146 -22.61 -8.87 -6.46
N ARG A 147 -23.93 -8.84 -6.68
CA ARG A 147 -24.95 -9.51 -5.84
C ARG A 147 -24.99 -11.04 -5.96
N ARG A 148 -24.19 -11.67 -6.83
CA ARG A 148 -24.27 -13.13 -7.13
C ARG A 148 -23.07 -13.98 -6.70
N SER A 149 -22.11 -13.46 -5.95
CA SER A 149 -21.04 -14.28 -5.37
C SER A 149 -20.88 -13.94 -3.89
N SER A 150 -20.39 -14.86 -3.06
CA SER A 150 -20.60 -14.86 -1.60
C SER A 150 -20.10 -13.60 -0.88
N LYS A 151 -20.86 -13.22 0.16
CA LYS A 151 -20.80 -11.95 0.92
C LYS A 151 -19.68 -11.90 1.96
N CYS A 152 -18.92 -12.98 2.16
CA CYS A 152 -18.08 -13.17 3.35
C CYS A 152 -16.65 -12.59 3.24
N VAL A 153 -16.07 -12.43 2.06
CA VAL A 153 -14.62 -12.08 1.93
C VAL A 153 -14.38 -10.62 1.50
N ARG A 154 -15.41 -9.90 1.04
CA ARG A 154 -15.24 -8.66 0.25
C ARG A 154 -15.37 -7.35 1.03
N ASN A 155 -15.84 -7.39 2.28
CA ASN A 155 -15.98 -6.18 3.11
C ASN A 155 -14.75 -5.89 3.99
N LEU A 156 -14.04 -6.93 4.45
CA LEU A 156 -12.86 -6.77 5.32
C LEU A 156 -11.69 -6.03 4.64
N ARG A 157 -11.45 -6.25 3.34
CA ARG A 157 -10.30 -5.62 2.63
C ARG A 157 -10.53 -4.14 2.28
N LYS A 158 -11.78 -3.72 2.07
CA LYS A 158 -12.11 -2.30 1.85
C LYS A 158 -12.06 -1.53 3.16
N GLU A 159 -12.65 -2.05 4.24
CA GLU A 159 -12.58 -1.40 5.55
C GLU A 159 -11.14 -1.28 6.07
N LEU A 160 -10.26 -2.27 5.86
CA LEU A 160 -8.84 -2.16 6.23
C LEU A 160 -8.03 -1.19 5.35
N ILE A 161 -8.28 -1.13 4.04
CA ILE A 161 -7.65 -0.16 3.14
C ILE A 161 -8.15 1.26 3.47
N ASP A 162 -9.43 1.44 3.79
CA ASP A 162 -9.98 2.73 4.19
C ASP A 162 -9.48 3.14 5.59
N GLN A 163 -9.30 2.19 6.52
CA GLN A 163 -8.74 2.47 7.85
C GLN A 163 -7.24 2.80 7.83
N PHE A 164 -6.46 2.29 6.87
CA PHE A 164 -5.02 2.57 6.76
C PHE A 164 -4.71 3.72 5.80
N TYR A 165 -5.33 3.74 4.62
CA TYR A 165 -5.03 4.69 3.53
C TYR A 165 -5.95 5.92 3.47
N LEU A 166 -7.16 5.89 4.05
CA LEU A 166 -8.02 7.09 4.16
C LEU A 166 -7.93 7.75 5.54
N ASN A 167 -7.67 7.02 6.63
CA ASN A 167 -7.40 7.67 7.93
C ASN A 167 -6.02 8.35 8.00
N SER A 168 -5.10 8.12 7.05
CA SER A 168 -3.90 8.97 6.94
C SER A 168 -4.23 10.42 6.57
N GLU A 169 -5.44 10.69 6.05
CA GLU A 169 -5.94 12.06 5.86
C GLU A 169 -6.42 12.71 7.18
N LYS A 170 -6.57 11.94 8.27
CA LYS A 170 -6.86 12.48 9.61
C LYS A 170 -5.57 12.78 10.37
N ASN A 171 -4.91 13.90 10.03
CA ASN A 171 -3.95 14.59 10.91
C ASN A 171 -2.94 13.67 11.65
N ILE A 172 -2.37 12.67 10.96
CA ILE A 172 -1.32 11.83 11.53
C ILE A 172 0.00 12.55 11.26
N ASN A 173 0.49 13.28 12.27
CA ASN A 173 1.76 13.99 12.19
C ASN A 173 2.77 13.33 13.14
N ALA A 174 3.97 13.06 12.63
CA ALA A 174 5.11 12.77 13.50
C ALA A 174 5.55 14.11 14.13
N ILE A 175 5.59 14.18 15.46
CA ILE A 175 6.03 15.37 16.19
C ILE A 175 7.56 15.29 16.35
N GLY A 176 8.24 16.43 16.50
CA GLY A 176 9.68 16.45 16.79
C GLY A 176 10.03 15.54 17.98
N GLY A 177 10.82 14.50 17.73
CA GLY A 177 11.19 13.47 18.72
C GLY A 177 10.52 12.11 18.51
N ASP A 178 9.52 12.02 17.64
CA ASP A 178 8.91 10.73 17.25
C ASP A 178 9.74 9.99 16.20
N SER A 179 9.50 8.69 16.09
CA SER A 179 10.02 7.78 15.07
C SER A 179 8.92 6.85 14.58
N CYS A 180 8.86 6.67 13.27
CA CYS A 180 8.04 5.64 12.66
C CYS A 180 8.81 4.33 12.62
N VAL A 181 8.15 3.24 13.02
CA VAL A 181 8.74 1.90 13.04
C VAL A 181 7.76 0.89 12.47
N ASN A 182 8.29 -0.12 11.78
CA ASN A 182 7.54 -1.30 11.36
C ASN A 182 7.94 -2.49 12.25
N VAL A 183 7.00 -3.01 13.03
CA VAL A 183 7.20 -4.19 13.86
C VAL A 183 6.73 -5.41 13.07
N ILE A 184 7.64 -6.36 12.86
CA ILE A 184 7.42 -7.56 12.05
C ILE A 184 7.64 -8.79 12.94
N PRO A 185 6.60 -9.60 13.20
CA PRO A 185 6.73 -10.88 13.89
C PRO A 185 7.60 -11.86 13.09
N LYS A 186 8.46 -12.60 13.79
CA LYS A 186 9.16 -13.78 13.27
C LYS A 186 8.28 -15.00 13.55
N SER A 187 7.95 -15.73 12.48
CA SER A 187 7.31 -17.05 12.53
C SER A 187 8.33 -18.17 12.63
#